data_AF-A0A258BLY9-F1
#
_entry.id   AF-A0A258BLY9-F1
#
_cell.length_a   1.000
_cell.length_b   1.000
_cell.length_c   1.000
_cell.angle_alpha   90.00
_cell.angle_beta   90.00
_cell.angle_gamma   90.00
#
_symmetry.space_group_name_H-M   'P 1'
#
loop_
_entity.id
_entity.type
_entity.pdbx_description
1 polymer ?
#
loop_
_entity_poly.entity_id
_entity_poly.type
_entity_poly.pdbx_seq_one_letter_code
_entity_poly.pdbx_strand_id
1 'polypeptide(L)' 'MLAAAVDRAQIELGPGDPATETVISVLPPAPGPLEGNSPAMPTVFDIVLMEGECYVRERQSGDMFLLAGIACTPAEAP' A
#
# COMPACT_ATOMS: atom_id res chain seq x y z
N MET A 1 -3.48 9.25 -1.16
CA MET A 1 -3.67 8.29 -2.27
C MET A 1 -2.37 7.49 -2.43
N LEU A 2 -2.40 6.15 -2.43
CA LEU A 2 -1.19 5.29 -2.46
C LEU A 2 -0.26 5.58 -3.65
N ALA A 3 -0.82 5.90 -4.82
CA ALA A 3 -0.09 6.33 -6.01
C ALA A 3 0.89 7.49 -5.72
N ALA A 4 0.45 8.50 -4.97
CA ALA A 4 1.29 9.63 -4.59
C ALA A 4 2.34 9.25 -3.54
N ALA A 5 2.06 8.27 -2.67
CA ALA A 5 3.00 7.81 -1.65
C ALA A 5 4.23 7.13 -2.26
N VAL A 6 4.06 6.44 -3.39
CA VAL A 6 5.15 5.76 -4.10
C VAL A 6 5.63 6.52 -5.34
N ASP A 7 5.25 7.80 -5.48
CA ASP A 7 5.54 8.68 -6.62
C ASP A 7 5.29 8.04 -8.00
N ARG A 8 4.14 7.34 -8.14
CA ARG A 8 3.76 6.65 -9.38
C ARG A 8 2.34 6.99 -9.79
N ALA A 9 2.14 7.25 -11.08
CA ALA A 9 0.81 7.53 -11.64
C ALA A 9 -0.14 6.32 -11.62
N GLN A 10 0.42 5.11 -11.75
CA GLN A 10 -0.32 3.86 -11.69
C GLN A 10 0.41 2.90 -10.76
N ILE A 11 -0.36 2.15 -9.99
CA ILE A 11 0.14 1.15 -9.05
C ILE A 11 -0.62 -0.16 -9.25
N GLU A 12 0.08 -1.26 -9.01
CA GLU A 12 -0.52 -2.59 -8.93
C GLU A 12 -0.41 -3.05 -7.48
N LEU A 13 -1.52 -3.57 -6.94
CA LEU A 13 -1.53 -4.12 -5.59
C LEU A 13 -1.07 -5.58 -5.66
N GLY A 14 -0.25 -5.97 -4.68
CA GLY A 14 0.13 -7.37 -4.51
C GLY A 14 -1.03 -8.20 -3.97
N PRO A 15 -0.83 -9.52 -3.84
CA PRO A 15 -1.84 -10.42 -3.30
C PRO A 15 -2.20 -10.05 -1.85
N GLY A 16 -3.49 -10.11 -1.54
CA GLY A 16 -4.06 -9.83 -0.21
C GLY A 16 -5.45 -9.24 -0.35
N ASP A 17 -6.35 -9.56 0.58
CA ASP A 17 -7.68 -8.94 0.64
C ASP A 17 -7.70 -7.87 1.75
N PRO A 18 -7.68 -6.57 1.40
CA PRO A 18 -7.68 -5.49 2.40
C PRO A 18 -8.97 -5.44 3.24
N ALA A 19 -10.01 -6.19 2.89
CA ALA A 19 -11.21 -6.33 3.73
C ALA A 19 -10.97 -7.28 4.93
N THR A 20 -9.96 -8.14 4.87
CA THR A 20 -9.63 -9.12 5.92
C THR A 20 -8.21 -8.96 6.47
N GLU A 21 -7.33 -8.34 5.68
CA GLU A 21 -5.94 -8.08 6.02
C GLU A 21 -5.73 -6.58 6.19
N THR A 22 -5.06 -6.17 7.26
CA THR A 22 -4.74 -4.76 7.53
C THR A 22 -3.44 -4.33 6.84
N VAL A 23 -3.02 -5.05 5.80
CA VAL A 23 -1.74 -4.86 5.10
C VAL A 23 -1.99 -4.75 3.61
N ILE A 24 -1.41 -3.74 2.97
CA ILE A 24 -1.44 -3.56 1.52
C ILE A 24 0.00 -3.61 1.01
N SER A 25 0.24 -4.38 -0.06
CA SER A 25 1.50 -4.33 -0.78
C SER A 25 1.30 -3.67 -2.13
N VAL A 26 2.24 -2.81 -2.52
CA VAL A 26 2.29 -2.19 -3.85
C VAL A 26 3.46 -2.82 -4.59
N LEU A 27 3.16 -3.51 -5.69
CA LEU A 27 4.17 -4.17 -6.50
C LEU A 27 5.09 -3.13 -7.17
N PRO A 28 6.37 -3.47 -7.40
CA PRO A 28 7.23 -2.65 -8.24
C PRO A 28 6.67 -2.54 -9.67
N PRO A 29 7.07 -1.50 -10.43
CA PRO A 29 6.72 -1.44 -11.84
C PRO A 29 7.22 -2.68 -12.59
N ALA A 30 6.50 -3.06 -13.65
CA ALA A 30 6.92 -4.17 -14.50
C ALA A 30 8.33 -3.90 -15.06
N PRO A 31 9.22 -4.91 -15.07
CA PRO A 31 10.54 -4.77 -15.69
C PRO A 31 10.41 -4.35 -17.15
N GLY A 32 11.26 -3.42 -17.60
CA GLY A 32 11.31 -3.01 -19.00
C GLY A 32 11.81 -4.13 -19.93
N PRO A 33 11.66 -3.99 -21.27
CA PRO A 33 12.03 -5.05 -22.23
C PRO A 33 13.51 -5.47 -22.21
N LEU A 34 14.39 -4.61 -21.68
CA LEU A 34 15.83 -4.84 -21.55
C LEU A 34 16.25 -5.12 -20.10
N GLU A 35 15.32 -5.05 -19.16
CA GLU A 35 15.54 -5.36 -17.75
C GLU A 35 15.28 -6.86 -17.54
N GLY A 36 16.28 -7.56 -17.03
CA GLY A 36 16.19 -8.99 -16.70
C GLY A 36 15.51 -9.25 -15.36
N ASN A 37 16.06 -10.18 -14.57
CA ASN A 37 15.60 -10.44 -13.19
C ASN A 37 15.75 -9.17 -12.32
N SER A 38 14.67 -8.40 -12.19
CA SER A 38 14.65 -7.21 -11.34
C SER A 38 14.58 -7.63 -9.87
N PRO A 39 15.48 -7.15 -8.99
CA PRO A 39 15.45 -7.43 -7.56
C PRO A 39 14.46 -6.52 -6.81
N ALA A 40 13.65 -5.73 -7.52
CA ALA A 40 12.70 -4.80 -6.91
C ALA A 40 11.68 -5.55 -6.06
N MET A 41 11.53 -5.12 -4.80
CA MET A 41 10.59 -5.70 -3.85
C MET A 41 9.33 -4.84 -3.75
N PRO A 42 8.18 -5.43 -3.38
CA PRO A 42 6.98 -4.66 -3.08
C PRO A 42 7.19 -3.69 -1.92
N THR A 43 6.59 -2.50 -2.01
CA THR A 43 6.46 -1.58 -0.87
C THR A 43 5.26 -2.03 -0.03
N VAL A 44 5.46 -2.21 1.27
CA VAL A 44 4.42 -2.71 2.18
C VAL A 44 3.92 -1.60 3.08
N PHE A 45 2.60 -1.51 3.20
CA PHE A 45 1.89 -0.51 4.00
C PHE A 45 0.97 -1.19 5.02
N ASP A 46 0.96 -0.69 6.25
CA ASP A 46 -0.07 -1.00 7.24
C ASP A 46 -1.25 -0.04 7.09
N ILE A 47 -2.48 -0.55 7.09
CA ILE A 47 -3.68 0.28 7.18
C ILE A 47 -3.88 0.65 8.66
N VAL A 48 -3.97 1.95 8.94
CA VAL A 48 -4.15 2.49 10.29
C VAL A 48 -5.36 3.40 10.31
N LEU A 49 -6.27 3.14 11.25
CA LEU A 49 -7.40 4.03 11.53
C LEU A 49 -7.00 4.98 12.67
N MET A 50 -6.99 6.29 12.40
CA MET A 50 -6.69 7.32 13.40
C MET A 50 -7.76 8.41 13.34
N GLU A 51 -8.39 8.70 14.48
CA GLU A 51 -9.40 9.78 14.59
C GLU A 51 -10.56 9.66 13.59
N GLY A 52 -10.87 8.44 13.14
CA GLY A 52 -11.92 8.17 12.15
C GLY A 52 -11.46 8.33 10.69
N GLU A 53 -10.20 8.69 10.47
CA GLU A 53 -9.57 8.80 9.16
C GLU A 53 -8.65 7.61 8.85
N CYS A 54 -8.58 7.26 7.57
CA CYS A 54 -7.77 6.16 7.08
C CYS A 54 -6.38 6.62 6.67
N TYR A 55 -5.37 6.03 7.28
CA TYR A 55 -3.97 6.22 6.90
C TYR A 55 -3.38 4.90 6.42
N VAL A 56 -2.37 5.01 5.55
CA VAL A 56 -1.44 3.93 5.28
C VAL A 56 -0.07 4.34 5.78
N ARG A 57 0.56 3.46 6.57
CA ARG A 57 1.91 3.66 7.07
C ARG A 57 2.86 2.75 6.32
N GLU A 58 3.85 3.32 5.63
CA GLU A 58 4.89 2.53 4.98
C GLU A 58 5.75 1.82 6.05
N ARG A 59 5.94 0.51 5.91
CA ARG A 59 6.68 -0.27 6.91
C ARG A 59 8.17 0.03 6.99
N GLN A 60 8.78 0.47 5.89
CA GLN A 60 10.23 0.73 5.84
C GLN A 60 10.60 2.11 6.37
N SER A 61 9.94 3.16 5.86
CA SER A 61 10.19 4.56 6.24
C SER A 61 9.43 4.98 7.50
N GLY A 62 8.26 4.38 7.75
CA GLY A 62 7.31 4.84 8.76
C GLY A 62 6.42 6.00 8.30
N ASP A 63 6.56 6.44 7.05
CA ASP A 63 5.79 7.56 6.50
C ASP A 63 4.30 7.23 6.46
N MET A 64 3.48 8.22 6.80
CA MET A 64 2.03 8.08 6.87
C MET A 64 1.35 8.89 5.78
N PHE A 65 0.44 8.24 5.06
CA PHE A 65 -0.29 8.86 3.95
C PHE A 65 -1.79 8.70 4.14
N LEU A 66 -2.53 9.80 4.03
CA LEU A 66 -3.98 9.79 4.10
C LEU A 66 -4.59 9.10 2.87
N LEU A 67 -5.51 8.17 3.11
CA LEU A 67 -6.39 7.58 2.11
C LEU A 67 -7.67 8.42 1.98
N ALA A 68 -7.53 9.60 1.37
CA ALA A 68 -8.65 10.50 1.14
C ALA A 68 -9.73 9.83 0.27
N GLY A 69 -10.99 9.97 0.68
CA GLY A 69 -12.16 9.45 -0.05
C GLY A 69 -12.42 7.95 0.14
N ILE A 70 -11.69 7.27 1.03
CA ILE A 70 -11.91 5.87 1.39
C ILE A 70 -12.49 5.80 2.80
N ALA A 71 -13.54 4.98 2.97
CA ALA A 71 -14.04 4.62 4.29
C ALA A 71 -13.35 3.34 4.76
N CYS A 72 -12.77 3.36 5.96
CA CYS A 72 -12.23 2.16 6.60
C CYS A 72 -13.05 1.86 7.83
N THR A 73 -13.27 0.57 8.05
CA THR A 73 -13.82 0.04 9.28
C THR A 73 -12.71 -0.65 10.07
N PRO A 74 -12.80 -0.71 11.39
CA PRO A 74 -11.91 -1.56 12.18
C PRO A 74 -11.97 -3.00 11.64
N ALA A 75 -10.82 -3.62 11.45
CA ALA A 75 -10.77 -5.06 11.16
C ALA A 75 -11.33 -5.83 12.35
N GLU A 76 -12.16 -6.85 12.09
CA GLU A 76 -12.62 -7.75 13.15
C GLU A 76 -11.39 -8.40 13.81
N ALA A 77 -11.37 -8.39 15.15
CA ALA A 77 -10.33 -9.08 15.88
C ALA A 77 -10.46 -10.60 15.63
N PRO A 78 -9.35 -11.32 15.41
CA PRO A 78 -9.37 -12.77 15.25
C PRO A 78 -9.89 -13.50 16.50
#